data_AF-A0A5Q4G7T4-F1
#
_entry.id   AF-A0A5Q4G7T4-F1
#
_cell.length_a   1.000
_cell.length_b   1.000
_cell.length_c   1.000
_cell.angle_alpha   90.00
_cell.angle_beta   90.00
_cell.angle_gamma   90.00
#
_symmetry.space_group_name_H-M   'P 1'
#
loop_
_entity.id
_entity.type
_entity.pdbx_description
1 polymer ?
#
loop_
_entity_poly.entity_id
_entity_poly.type
_entity_poly.pdbx_seq_one_letter_code
_entity_poly.pdbx_strand_id
1 'polypeptide(L)'
;MLLDDAALDHLADLARLELDDAERGALRADLDRLVEYLAHLQNVDVTGVAPMSRPATLDEVVHGGAEGVAPAPPPGLRSDAVDDERGLSIETLEALAPGWNEGRFRVARTVDDAG
;
A
#
# COMPACT_ATOMS: atom_id res chain seq x y z
N MET A 1 -3.47 -17.28 -20.41
CA MET A 1 -3.49 -17.85 -19.05
C MET A 1 -4.86 -17.53 -18.49
N LEU A 2 -5.63 -18.53 -18.04
CA LEU A 2 -6.98 -18.29 -17.53
C LEU A 2 -6.90 -18.30 -16.00
N LEU A 3 -7.32 -17.21 -15.35
CA LEU A 3 -7.40 -17.19 -13.89
C LEU A 3 -8.53 -18.13 -13.45
N ASP A 4 -8.28 -19.05 -12.52
CA ASP A 4 -9.32 -19.92 -11.95
C ASP A 4 -9.98 -19.27 -10.72
N ASP A 5 -11.11 -19.82 -10.29
CA ASP A 5 -11.88 -19.24 -9.17
C ASP A 5 -11.10 -19.30 -7.85
N ALA A 6 -10.29 -20.35 -7.65
CA ALA A 6 -9.45 -20.48 -6.46
C ALA A 6 -8.37 -19.40 -6.38
N ALA A 7 -7.74 -19.04 -7.51
CA ALA A 7 -6.79 -17.94 -7.59
C ALA A 7 -7.46 -16.58 -7.34
N LEU A 8 -8.70 -16.41 -7.83
CA LEU A 8 -9.47 -15.19 -7.59
C LEU A 8 -9.87 -15.04 -6.12
N ASP A 9 -10.31 -16.11 -5.47
CA ASP A 9 -10.61 -16.15 -4.03
C ASP A 9 -9.37 -15.79 -3.20
N HIS A 10 -8.24 -16.40 -3.54
CA HIS A 10 -6.99 -16.13 -2.84
C HIS A 10 -6.54 -14.68 -3.00
N LEU A 11 -6.66 -14.11 -4.21
CA LEU A 11 -6.35 -12.71 -4.47
C LEU A 11 -7.27 -11.77 -3.68
N ALA A 12 -8.57 -12.07 -3.61
CA ALA A 12 -9.54 -11.29 -2.86
C ALA A 12 -9.19 -11.27 -1.36
N ASP A 13 -8.82 -12.41 -0.78
CA ASP A 13 -8.39 -12.47 0.63
C ASP A 13 -7.11 -11.67 0.90
N LEU A 14 -6.09 -11.80 0.03
CA LEU A 14 -4.85 -11.02 0.14
C LEU A 14 -5.10 -9.50 0.10
N ALA A 15 -6.06 -9.08 -0.72
CA ALA A 15 -6.43 -7.68 -0.89
C ALA A 15 -7.51 -7.21 0.10
N ARG A 16 -8.03 -8.10 0.97
CA ARG A 16 -9.15 -7.83 1.90
C ARG A 16 -10.40 -7.29 1.16
N LEU A 17 -10.71 -7.89 0.02
CA LEU A 17 -11.88 -7.57 -0.78
C LEU A 17 -12.99 -8.60 -0.53
N GLU A 18 -14.16 -8.11 -0.12
CA GLU A 18 -15.40 -8.88 -0.17
C GLU A 18 -16.06 -8.60 -1.52
N LEU A 19 -16.31 -9.66 -2.31
CA LEU A 19 -16.86 -9.55 -3.66
C LEU A 19 -18.14 -10.37 -3.76
N ASP A 20 -19.19 -9.78 -4.33
CA ASP A 20 -20.36 -10.55 -4.72
C ASP A 20 -20.13 -11.34 -6.03
N ASP A 21 -21.08 -12.21 -6.41
CA ASP A 21 -20.96 -13.06 -7.59
C ASP A 21 -20.84 -12.27 -8.90
N ALA A 22 -21.48 -11.10 -8.99
CA ALA A 22 -21.43 -10.26 -10.19
C ALA A 22 -20.09 -9.52 -10.29
N GLU A 23 -19.63 -8.95 -9.17
CA GLU A 23 -18.33 -8.30 -9.06
C GLU A 23 -17.18 -9.28 -9.33
N ARG A 24 -17.30 -10.51 -8.82
CA ARG A 24 -16.37 -11.60 -9.10
C ARG A 24 -16.27 -11.89 -10.58
N GLY A 25 -17.40 -12.04 -11.27
CA GLY A 25 -17.42 -12.31 -12.71
C GLY A 25 -16.81 -11.16 -13.53
N ALA A 26 -17.11 -9.92 -13.15
CA ALA A 26 -16.55 -8.73 -13.80
C ALA A 26 -15.03 -8.61 -13.58
N LEU A 27 -14.58 -8.74 -12.32
CA LEU A 27 -13.18 -8.65 -11.95
C LEU A 27 -12.35 -9.74 -12.62
N ARG A 28 -12.88 -10.97 -12.70
CA ARG A 28 -12.21 -12.07 -13.42
C ARG A 28 -11.97 -11.71 -14.89
N ALA A 29 -13.01 -11.25 -15.58
CA ALA A 29 -12.92 -10.89 -16.99
C ALA A 29 -11.91 -9.75 -17.23
N ASP A 30 -11.85 -8.77 -16.33
CA ASP A 30 -10.89 -7.67 -16.44
C ASP A 30 -9.45 -8.13 -16.12
N LEU A 31 -9.27 -8.99 -15.11
CA LEU A 31 -7.96 -9.55 -14.78
C LEU A 31 -7.41 -10.44 -15.91
N ASP A 32 -8.26 -11.26 -16.55
CA ASP A 32 -7.84 -12.09 -17.69
C ASP A 32 -7.31 -11.21 -18.83
N ARG A 33 -7.99 -10.10 -19.14
CA ARG A 33 -7.53 -9.12 -20.15
C ARG A 33 -6.21 -8.44 -19.77
N LEU A 34 -6.06 -8.05 -18.51
CA LEU A 34 -4.86 -7.38 -18.01
C LEU A 34 -3.64 -8.31 -18.03
N VAL A 35 -3.81 -9.56 -17.58
CA VAL A 35 -2.72 -10.55 -17.57
C VAL A 35 -2.34 -10.93 -19.00
N GLU A 36 -3.31 -11.09 -19.90
CA GLU A 36 -3.04 -11.31 -21.33
C GLU A 36 -2.24 -10.15 -21.93
N TYR A 37 -2.63 -8.91 -21.64
CA TYR A 37 -1.89 -7.73 -22.09
C TYR A 37 -0.46 -7.69 -21.54
N LEU A 38 -0.27 -7.98 -20.26
CA LEU A 38 1.06 -8.02 -19.63
C LEU A 38 1.94 -9.14 -20.17
N ALA A 39 1.37 -10.23 -20.69
CA ALA A 39 2.12 -11.32 -21.31
C ALA A 39 2.94 -10.83 -22.52
N HIS A 40 2.54 -9.74 -23.18
CA HIS A 40 3.34 -9.15 -24.26
C HIS A 40 4.73 -8.70 -23.80
N LEU A 41 4.89 -8.30 -22.53
CA LEU A 41 6.17 -7.86 -21.96
C LEU A 41 7.20 -9.00 -21.87
N GLN A 42 6.76 -10.26 -21.84
CA GLN A 42 7.66 -11.42 -21.81
C GLN A 42 8.48 -11.58 -23.10
N ASN A 43 8.06 -10.93 -24.19
CA ASN A 43 8.78 -10.97 -25.47
C ASN A 43 9.96 -9.98 -25.54
N VAL A 44 10.15 -9.15 -24.52
CA VAL A 44 11.23 -8.17 -24.45
C VAL A 44 12.43 -8.80 -23.75
N ASP A 45 13.58 -8.82 -24.43
CA ASP A 45 14.85 -9.28 -23.83
C ASP A 45 15.35 -8.25 -22.81
N VAL A 46 15.44 -8.68 -21.55
CA VAL A 46 15.94 -7.89 -20.43
C VAL A 46 17.26 -8.46 -19.88
N THR A 47 17.93 -9.34 -20.63
CA THR A 47 19.20 -9.94 -20.23
C THR A 47 20.25 -8.86 -19.98
N GLY A 48 20.80 -8.83 -18.75
CA GLY A 48 21.80 -7.85 -18.35
C GLY A 48 21.25 -6.47 -17.98
N VAL A 49 19.94 -6.28 -17.99
CA VAL A 49 19.29 -5.03 -17.54
C VAL A 49 18.99 -5.12 -16.04
N ALA A 50 19.53 -4.17 -15.25
CA ALA A 50 19.24 -4.09 -13.83
C ALA A 50 17.80 -3.55 -13.58
N PRO A 51 17.03 -4.10 -12.63
CA PRO A 51 15.71 -3.59 -12.28
C PRO A 51 15.77 -2.14 -11.75
N MET A 52 14.88 -1.28 -12.25
CA MET A 52 14.75 0.09 -11.77
C MET A 52 13.75 0.16 -10.61
N SER A 53 14.22 0.40 -9.39
CA SER A 53 13.34 0.48 -8.20
C SER A 53 12.76 1.87 -7.94
N ARG A 54 13.45 2.93 -8.40
CA ARG A 54 13.03 4.33 -8.27
C ARG A 54 13.46 5.10 -9.52
N PRO A 55 12.67 6.08 -10.00
CA PRO A 55 13.02 6.88 -11.18
C PRO A 55 14.16 7.87 -10.93
N ALA A 56 14.43 8.23 -9.66
CA ALA A 56 15.50 9.13 -9.26
C ALA A 56 16.54 8.41 -8.39
N THR A 57 17.81 8.70 -8.64
CA THR A 57 18.92 8.33 -7.77
C THR A 57 19.03 9.38 -6.68
N LEU A 58 18.52 9.05 -5.49
CA LEU A 58 18.71 9.87 -4.29
C LEU A 58 19.84 9.26 -3.48
N ASP A 59 20.66 10.13 -2.87
CA ASP A 59 21.52 9.71 -1.77
C ASP A 59 20.67 9.20 -0.61
N GLU A 60 21.28 8.40 0.27
CA GLU A 60 20.61 7.82 1.43
C GLU A 60 19.91 8.91 2.25
N VAL A 61 18.59 8.76 2.44
CA VAL A 61 17.80 9.67 3.27
C VAL A 61 18.07 9.31 4.72
N VAL A 62 18.90 10.11 5.39
CA VAL A 62 19.14 9.99 6.83
C VAL A 62 18.08 10.80 7.55
N HIS A 63 17.21 10.11 8.28
CA HIS A 63 16.33 10.77 9.25
C HIS A 63 17.19 11.20 10.45
N GLY A 64 17.33 12.51 10.66
CA GLY A 64 18.07 13.07 11.79
C GLY A 64 17.36 12.72 13.09
N GLY A 65 17.88 11.74 13.82
CA GLY A 65 17.47 11.51 15.22
C GLY A 65 17.67 12.80 16.01
N ALA A 66 16.70 13.12 16.86
CA ALA A 66 16.70 14.29 17.72
C ALA A 66 18.09 14.53 18.34
N GLU A 67 18.53 15.79 18.30
CA GLU A 67 19.86 16.32 18.63
C GLU A 67 20.83 16.53 17.44
N GLY A 68 20.33 17.13 16.37
CA GLY A 68 21.17 17.80 15.38
C GLY A 68 20.31 18.63 14.43
N VAL A 69 20.71 19.87 14.12
CA VAL A 69 20.01 20.69 13.11
C VAL A 69 19.91 19.88 11.82
N ALA A 70 18.69 19.51 11.44
CA ALA A 70 18.43 18.79 10.21
C ALA A 70 19.01 19.62 9.03
N PRO A 71 19.78 19.01 8.12
CA PRO A 71 20.20 19.70 6.91
C PRO A 71 18.94 20.16 6.16
N ALA A 72 18.97 21.39 5.64
CA ALA A 72 17.85 21.92 4.87
C ALA A 72 17.53 20.96 3.70
N PRO A 73 16.25 20.62 3.47
CA PRO A 73 15.89 19.69 2.41
C PRO A 73 16.33 20.25 1.05
N PRO A 74 16.75 19.38 0.11
CA PRO A 74 17.06 19.81 -1.25
C PRO A 74 15.85 20.53 -1.87
N PRO A 75 16.07 21.59 -2.67
CA PRO A 75 14.98 22.35 -3.28
C PRO A 75 14.13 21.41 -4.14
N GLY A 76 12.84 21.31 -3.80
CA GLY A 76 11.87 20.45 -4.50
C GLY A 76 11.33 19.28 -3.69
N LEU A 77 11.88 18.97 -2.50
CA LEU A 77 11.28 17.99 -1.58
C LEU A 77 10.46 18.66 -0.48
N ARG A 78 9.32 18.05 -0.16
CA ARG A 78 8.54 18.37 1.04
C ARG A 78 9.34 17.95 2.28
N SER A 79 9.41 18.81 3.29
CA SER A 79 9.99 18.46 4.59
C SER A 79 9.19 17.31 5.22
N ASP A 80 9.86 16.19 5.47
CA ASP A 80 9.37 14.99 6.15
C ASP A 80 9.75 14.97 7.64
N ALA A 81 10.24 16.12 8.16
CA ALA A 81 10.55 16.27 9.58
C ALA A 81 9.31 15.96 10.42
N VAL A 82 9.37 14.85 11.15
CA VAL A 82 8.42 14.50 12.20
C VAL A 82 8.77 15.40 13.38
N ASP A 83 8.13 16.56 13.45
CA ASP A 83 8.16 17.37 14.67
C ASP A 83 7.33 16.61 15.71
N ASP A 84 7.90 16.29 16.87
CA ASP A 84 7.15 15.70 17.98
C ASP A 84 6.01 16.63 18.45
N GLU A 85 6.11 17.93 18.18
CA GLU A 85 5.04 18.93 18.38
C GLU A 85 4.00 18.97 17.24
N ARG A 86 4.21 18.25 16.14
CA ARG A 86 3.31 18.16 14.96
C ARG A 86 2.59 16.82 14.84
N GLY A 87 2.59 16.00 15.88
CA GLY A 87 1.64 14.90 15.97
C GLY A 87 0.20 15.42 15.84
N LEU A 88 -0.67 14.69 15.13
CA LEU A 88 -2.09 15.04 15.09
C LEU A 88 -2.64 15.06 16.52
N SER A 89 -3.39 16.11 16.88
CA SER A 89 -4.00 16.18 18.21
C SER A 89 -5.00 15.04 18.40
N ILE A 90 -5.18 14.61 19.66
CA ILE A 90 -6.17 13.60 20.02
C ILE A 90 -7.58 13.99 19.55
N GLU A 91 -7.92 15.27 19.68
CA GLU A 91 -9.18 15.83 19.16
C GLU A 91 -9.32 15.65 17.65
N THR A 92 -8.24 15.86 16.89
CA THR A 92 -8.25 15.65 15.42
C THR A 92 -8.42 14.18 15.07
N LEU A 93 -7.75 13.29 15.81
CA LEU A 93 -7.85 11.85 15.61
C LEU A 93 -9.26 11.35 15.92
N GLU A 94 -9.87 11.82 17.02
CA GLU A 94 -11.24 11.49 17.39
C GLU A 94 -12.25 11.95 16.33
N ALA A 95 -12.08 13.15 15.78
CA ALA A 95 -12.95 13.69 14.74
C ALA A 95 -12.88 12.89 13.41
N LEU A 96 -11.72 12.28 13.11
CA LEU A 96 -11.51 11.51 11.87
C LEU A 96 -11.80 10.01 12.04
N ALA A 97 -11.75 9.49 13.26
CA ALA A 97 -11.86 8.06 13.52
C ALA A 97 -13.31 7.55 13.34
N PRO A 98 -13.55 6.55 12.47
CA PRO A 98 -14.86 5.91 12.37
C PRO A 98 -15.30 5.17 13.64
N GLY A 99 -14.33 4.75 14.46
CA GLY A 99 -14.56 4.11 15.76
C GLY A 99 -13.55 4.62 16.77
N TRP A 100 -14.03 5.30 17.81
CA TRP A 100 -13.22 5.87 18.87
C TRP A 100 -13.77 5.51 20.26
N ASN A 101 -12.90 5.21 21.21
CA ASN A 101 -13.27 5.01 22.61
C ASN A 101 -12.06 5.28 23.52
N GLU A 102 -12.24 6.09 24.57
CA GLU A 102 -11.22 6.35 25.61
C GLU A 102 -9.81 6.66 25.07
N GLY A 103 -9.73 7.50 24.04
CA GLY A 103 -8.44 7.90 23.45
C GLY A 103 -7.82 6.86 22.50
N ARG A 104 -8.60 5.87 22.04
CA ARG A 104 -8.14 4.77 21.20
C ARG A 104 -9.09 4.50 20.03
N PHE A 105 -8.54 3.97 18.93
CA PHE A 105 -9.34 3.41 17.85
C PHE A 105 -10.05 2.14 18.32
N ARG A 106 -11.36 2.08 18.09
CA ARG A 106 -12.18 0.90 18.36
C ARG A 106 -12.31 0.08 17.09
N VAL A 107 -11.85 -1.17 17.14
CA VAL A 107 -12.02 -2.16 16.07
C VAL A 107 -12.75 -3.39 16.60
N ALA A 108 -13.40 -4.15 15.71
CA ALA A 108 -13.93 -5.45 16.07
C ALA A 108 -12.79 -6.35 16.53
N ARG A 109 -13.00 -7.07 17.63
CA ARG A 109 -12.02 -8.06 18.08
C ARG A 109 -12.04 -9.23 17.09
N THR A 110 -10.89 -9.59 16.55
CA THR A 110 -10.74 -10.84 15.81
C THR A 110 -10.92 -12.00 16.81
N VAL A 111 -11.93 -12.82 16.58
CA VAL A 111 -11.97 -14.18 17.13
C VAL A 111 -11.45 -15.03 15.99
N ASP A 112 -10.37 -15.78 16.22
CA ASP A 112 -9.87 -16.70 15.21
C ASP A 112 -11.00 -17.67 14.85
N ASP A 113 -11.39 -17.71 13.58
CA ASP A 113 -12.03 -18.91 13.03
C ASP A 113 -10.96 -20.00 13.05
N ALA A 114 -10.95 -20.75 14.16
CA ALA A 114 -10.32 -22.06 14.19
C ALA A 114 -11.13 -22.98 13.28
N GLY A 115 -10.61 -23.22 12.07
CA GLY A 115 -11.17 -24.16 11.09
C GLY A 115 -10.20 -24.42 9.96
#